data_AF-A0A6G6J6S7-F1
#
_entry.id   AF-A0A6G6J6S7-F1
#
_cell.length_a   1.000
_cell.length_b   1.000
_cell.length_c   1.000
_cell.angle_alpha   90.00
_cell.angle_beta   90.00
_cell.angle_gamma   90.00
#
_symmetry.space_group_name_H-M   'P 1'
#
loop_
_entity.id
_entity.type
_entity.pdbx_description
1 polymer ?
#
loop_
_entity_poly.entity_id
_entity_poly.type
_entity_poly.pdbx_seq_one_letter_code
_entity_poly.pdbx_strand_id
1 'polypeptide(L)'
;MPPRDPGVFRRAVIWLLCLAPFFFASYGFANWVTGQRETVGVLVFDWERGMPLWPWTIIPYWSIDLLYGLSFLLPRTRRELDSHGLRLLTAQVIAVSCFLLFPLRFSFERPALDGLFGWLFDVLMGFDKPFNQAPSLHIALLVVLWAAYGRYASGVWRWLLHGWFALIGLSVLTTWQHHFIDVPTGALAGFFCLWLWPREGRSPLAAWTLSSDPRRLRLAVFYAIGAALGGMLALSGGGIWLWLCWPAVSLALVALCYLGIGAEGYQKRAEGRHSLAVCWLLAPYRLAAWINSRAWTRQHPQPDEVLPGLWLGRLPGAAERKARPELGVLDLCAELPCTAHDDRYASLPLLDLIAPSVDQCRLGAALIDELRARGPLLVCCALGYSRSATVLAAWLLLSGQAATVEDAVAQIRRARPRIVLKAEQLAVLAQVAGQPQLSREVSHVG
;
A
#
# COMPACT_ATOMS: atom_id res chain seq x y z
N MET A 1 20.57 -18.08 -8.62
CA MET A 1 19.87 -17.73 -7.35
C MET A 1 20.89 -17.76 -6.21
N PRO A 2 20.86 -16.81 -5.26
CA PRO A 2 21.82 -16.77 -4.15
C PRO A 2 21.66 -17.98 -3.20
N PRO A 3 22.74 -18.41 -2.51
CA PRO A 3 22.68 -19.52 -1.54
C PRO A 3 21.76 -19.19 -0.36
N ARG A 4 21.24 -20.22 0.31
CA ARG A 4 20.34 -20.10 1.47
C ARG A 4 21.16 -19.85 2.74
N ASP A 5 20.76 -18.89 3.58
CA ASP A 5 21.48 -18.60 4.82
C ASP A 5 21.50 -19.84 5.74
N PRO A 6 22.61 -20.09 6.47
CA PRO A 6 22.67 -21.19 7.43
C PRO A 6 21.62 -20.99 8.54
N GLY A 7 20.88 -22.05 8.85
CA GLY A 7 19.88 -22.07 9.93
C GLY A 7 18.47 -21.59 9.56
N VAL A 8 18.21 -21.19 8.32
CA VAL A 8 16.86 -20.79 7.87
C VAL A 8 15.86 -21.93 8.01
N PHE A 9 16.26 -23.17 7.73
CA PHE A 9 15.39 -24.33 7.90
C PHE A 9 14.99 -24.55 9.37
N ARG A 10 15.95 -24.49 10.30
CA ARG A 10 15.65 -24.58 11.74
C ARG A 10 14.68 -23.47 12.17
N ARG A 11 14.87 -22.25 11.66
CA ARG A 11 13.99 -21.12 11.95
C ARG A 11 12.58 -21.30 11.35
N ALA A 12 12.47 -21.94 10.18
CA ALA A 12 11.19 -22.27 9.56
C ALA A 12 10.40 -23.27 10.42
N VAL A 13 11.08 -24.30 10.94
CA VAL A 13 10.48 -25.26 11.87
C VAL A 13 10.01 -24.57 13.15
N ILE A 14 10.81 -23.65 13.71
CA ILE A 14 10.41 -22.86 14.90
C ILE A 14 9.14 -22.06 14.62
N TRP A 15 9.09 -21.34 13.48
CA TRP A 15 7.89 -20.60 13.10
C TRP A 15 6.66 -21.50 12.99
N LEU A 16 6.77 -22.66 12.35
CA LEU A 16 5.67 -23.62 12.24
C LEU A 16 5.23 -24.17 13.61
N LEU A 17 6.18 -24.52 14.47
CA LEU A 17 5.93 -24.98 15.84
C LEU A 17 5.31 -23.90 16.73
N CYS A 18 5.49 -22.62 16.41
CA CYS A 18 4.80 -21.53 17.09
C CYS A 18 3.42 -21.26 16.49
N LEU A 19 3.33 -21.15 15.16
CA LEU A 19 2.11 -20.72 14.47
C LEU A 19 1.01 -21.76 14.50
N ALA A 20 1.32 -23.05 14.35
CA ALA A 20 0.29 -24.09 14.33
C ALA A 20 -0.43 -24.22 15.70
N PRO A 21 0.27 -24.36 16.85
CA PRO A 21 -0.40 -24.38 18.15
C PRO A 21 -1.13 -23.07 18.46
N PHE A 22 -0.53 -21.93 18.10
CA PHE A 22 -1.18 -20.63 18.28
C PHE A 22 -2.47 -20.53 17.47
N PHE A 23 -2.48 -21.01 16.22
CA PHE A 23 -3.68 -21.08 15.39
C PHE A 23 -4.78 -21.88 16.09
N PHE A 24 -4.54 -23.15 16.43
CA PHE A 24 -5.56 -24.00 17.05
C PHE A 24 -6.07 -23.43 18.39
N ALA A 25 -5.17 -22.88 19.22
CA ALA A 25 -5.54 -22.29 20.50
C ALA A 25 -6.39 -21.02 20.33
N SER A 26 -5.92 -20.06 19.53
CA SER A 26 -6.61 -18.78 19.30
C SER A 26 -7.94 -18.96 18.56
N TYR A 27 -7.97 -19.84 17.56
CA TYR A 27 -9.16 -20.16 16.78
C TYR A 27 -10.20 -20.91 17.62
N GLY A 28 -9.76 -21.93 18.36
CA GLY A 28 -10.61 -22.66 19.29
C GLY A 28 -11.19 -21.75 20.38
N PHE A 29 -10.39 -20.82 20.91
CA PHE A 29 -10.84 -19.82 21.87
C PHE A 29 -11.89 -18.89 21.27
N ALA A 30 -11.66 -18.33 20.09
CA ALA A 30 -12.65 -17.48 19.41
C ALA A 30 -13.97 -18.20 19.20
N ASN A 31 -13.93 -19.45 18.73
CA ASN A 31 -15.11 -20.30 18.57
C ASN A 31 -15.86 -20.54 19.89
N TRP A 32 -15.13 -20.83 20.96
CA TRP A 32 -15.72 -21.08 22.27
C TRP A 32 -16.38 -19.82 22.86
N VAL A 33 -15.76 -18.64 22.72
CA VAL A 33 -16.33 -17.37 23.15
C VAL A 33 -17.57 -17.02 22.33
N THR A 34 -17.50 -17.15 21.00
CA THR A 34 -18.62 -16.79 20.13
C THR A 34 -19.80 -17.75 20.30
N GLY A 35 -19.53 -19.03 20.54
CA GLY A 35 -20.57 -20.03 20.81
C GLY A 35 -21.36 -19.80 22.11
N GLN A 36 -20.87 -18.94 23.01
CA GLN A 36 -21.60 -18.53 24.23
C GLN A 36 -22.50 -17.31 24.01
N ARG A 37 -22.50 -16.68 22.84
CA ARG A 37 -23.29 -15.47 22.58
C ARG A 37 -24.70 -15.82 22.13
N GLU A 38 -25.69 -15.13 22.71
CA GLU A 38 -27.12 -15.37 22.44
C GLU A 38 -27.55 -15.01 21.01
N THR A 39 -26.94 -13.97 20.42
CA THR A 39 -27.22 -13.52 19.05
C THR A 39 -25.93 -13.31 18.27
N VAL A 40 -25.76 -14.05 17.18
CA VAL A 40 -24.66 -13.87 16.23
C VAL A 40 -25.22 -13.37 14.90
N GLY A 41 -24.64 -12.27 14.40
CA GLY A 41 -25.09 -11.62 13.17
C GLY A 41 -24.88 -12.49 11.94
N VAL A 42 -25.67 -12.25 10.90
CA VAL A 42 -25.50 -12.88 9.57
C VAL A 42 -25.42 -11.75 8.56
N LEU A 43 -24.38 -11.74 7.74
CA LEU A 43 -24.22 -10.75 6.68
C LEU A 43 -24.15 -11.47 5.33
N VAL A 44 -25.30 -11.56 4.68
CA VAL A 44 -25.52 -12.27 3.41
C VAL A 44 -26.14 -11.32 2.41
N PHE A 45 -25.63 -11.30 1.19
CA PHE A 45 -26.31 -10.67 0.07
C PHE A 45 -27.37 -11.59 -0.52
N ASP A 46 -28.51 -11.04 -0.95
CA ASP A 46 -29.65 -11.84 -1.43
C ASP A 46 -29.30 -12.73 -2.65
N TRP A 47 -28.38 -12.28 -3.50
CA TRP A 47 -27.95 -13.05 -4.67
C TRP A 47 -27.14 -14.30 -4.29
N GLU A 48 -26.52 -14.35 -3.11
CA GLU A 48 -25.73 -15.51 -2.66
C GLU A 48 -26.60 -16.76 -2.48
N ARG A 49 -27.90 -16.58 -2.23
CA ARG A 49 -28.86 -17.70 -2.10
C ARG A 49 -29.01 -18.51 -3.40
N GLY A 50 -28.67 -17.93 -4.55
CA GLY A 50 -28.69 -18.60 -5.84
C GLY A 50 -27.38 -19.33 -6.19
N MET A 51 -26.36 -19.28 -5.33
CA MET A 51 -25.05 -19.88 -5.64
C MET A 51 -25.07 -21.41 -5.47
N PRO A 52 -24.69 -22.19 -6.49
CA PRO A 52 -24.61 -23.64 -6.38
C PRO A 52 -23.43 -24.07 -5.50
N LEU A 53 -23.65 -25.12 -4.69
CA LEU A 53 -22.58 -25.84 -4.00
C LEU A 53 -21.82 -26.69 -5.02
N TRP A 54 -20.49 -26.57 -5.07
CA TRP A 54 -19.62 -27.40 -5.92
C TRP A 54 -18.71 -28.27 -5.05
N PRO A 55 -19.11 -29.51 -4.71
CA PRO A 55 -18.38 -30.31 -3.72
C PRO A 55 -16.90 -30.53 -4.03
N TRP A 56 -16.53 -30.67 -5.30
CA TRP A 56 -15.14 -30.90 -5.71
C TRP A 56 -14.20 -29.71 -5.41
N THR A 57 -14.72 -28.49 -5.22
CA THR A 57 -13.90 -27.32 -4.88
C THR A 57 -13.38 -27.36 -3.44
N ILE A 58 -13.78 -28.36 -2.64
CA ILE A 58 -13.16 -28.65 -1.35
C ILE A 58 -11.67 -28.99 -1.48
N ILE A 59 -11.24 -29.57 -2.61
CA ILE A 59 -9.82 -29.87 -2.87
C ILE A 59 -8.97 -28.60 -2.94
N PRO A 60 -9.25 -27.63 -3.83
CA PRO A 60 -8.50 -26.38 -3.85
C PRO A 60 -8.62 -25.64 -2.52
N TYR A 61 -9.77 -25.67 -1.85
CA TYR A 61 -9.92 -25.09 -0.50
C TYR A 61 -8.87 -25.66 0.47
N TRP A 62 -8.82 -26.98 0.67
CA TRP A 62 -7.83 -27.63 1.55
C TRP A 62 -6.38 -27.45 1.10
N SER A 63 -6.14 -27.23 -0.19
CA SER A 63 -4.77 -27.04 -0.70
C SER A 63 -4.06 -25.85 -0.07
N ILE A 64 -4.79 -24.87 0.48
CA ILE A 64 -4.18 -23.72 1.15
C ILE A 64 -3.33 -24.13 2.37
N ASP A 65 -3.74 -25.16 3.12
CA ASP A 65 -3.05 -25.59 4.35
C ASP A 65 -1.71 -26.26 4.03
N LEU A 66 -1.72 -27.06 2.96
CA LEU A 66 -0.49 -27.62 2.41
C LEU A 66 0.44 -26.51 1.89
N LEU A 67 -0.10 -25.57 1.12
CA LEU A 67 0.66 -24.41 0.62
C LEU A 67 1.15 -23.52 1.78
N TYR A 68 0.41 -23.43 2.88
CA TYR A 68 0.85 -22.72 4.06
C TYR A 68 2.13 -23.35 4.63
N GLY A 69 2.13 -24.65 4.88
CA GLY A 69 3.31 -25.36 5.41
C GLY A 69 4.51 -25.28 4.46
N LEU A 70 4.28 -25.54 3.17
CA LEU A 70 5.32 -25.49 2.14
C LEU A 70 5.90 -24.09 1.94
N SER A 71 5.14 -23.03 2.23
CA SER A 71 5.59 -21.66 2.02
C SER A 71 6.83 -21.29 2.85
N PHE A 72 7.05 -21.94 4.00
CA PHE A 72 8.23 -21.72 4.85
C PHE A 72 9.53 -22.29 4.25
N LEU A 73 9.43 -23.10 3.20
CA LEU A 73 10.57 -23.60 2.45
C LEU A 73 11.08 -22.59 1.42
N LEU A 74 10.25 -21.59 1.04
CA LEU A 74 10.58 -20.62 -0.01
C LEU A 74 11.61 -19.55 0.40
N PRO A 75 11.50 -18.89 1.58
CA PRO A 75 12.42 -17.83 1.97
C PRO A 75 13.86 -18.32 2.07
N ARG A 76 14.79 -17.54 1.53
CA ARG A 76 16.22 -17.89 1.52
C ARG A 76 17.03 -17.20 2.61
N THR A 77 16.54 -16.07 3.10
CA THR A 77 17.18 -15.32 4.19
C THR A 77 16.33 -15.35 5.45
N ARG A 78 16.97 -15.15 6.61
CA ARG A 78 16.25 -15.07 7.90
C ARG A 78 15.23 -13.94 7.93
N ARG A 79 15.57 -12.78 7.38
CA ARG A 79 14.69 -11.60 7.30
C ARG A 79 13.45 -11.88 6.46
N GLU A 80 13.61 -12.53 5.30
CA GLU A 80 12.46 -12.89 4.45
C GLU A 80 11.55 -13.89 5.15
N LEU A 81 12.13 -14.89 5.84
CA LEU A 81 11.38 -15.89 6.58
C LEU A 81 10.59 -15.26 7.73
N ASP A 82 11.23 -14.37 8.50
CA ASP A 82 10.57 -13.68 9.62
C ASP A 82 9.46 -12.76 9.14
N SER A 83 9.70 -12.02 8.06
CA SER A 83 8.66 -11.18 7.45
C SER A 83 7.48 -12.04 6.98
N HIS A 84 7.74 -13.24 6.46
CA HIS A 84 6.69 -14.19 6.06
C HIS A 84 5.91 -14.73 7.27
N GLY A 85 6.60 -15.20 8.32
CA GLY A 85 5.99 -15.65 9.57
C GLY A 85 5.16 -14.54 10.23
N LEU A 86 5.68 -13.31 10.27
CA LEU A 86 4.97 -12.14 10.80
C LEU A 86 3.72 -11.77 10.00
N ARG A 87 3.72 -11.92 8.66
CA ARG A 87 2.50 -11.72 7.85
C ARG A 87 1.41 -12.71 8.22
N LEU A 88 1.76 -13.98 8.35
CA LEU A 88 0.83 -15.05 8.71
C LEU A 88 0.31 -14.87 10.15
N LEU A 89 1.19 -14.54 11.09
CA LEU A 89 0.82 -14.22 12.47
C LEU A 89 -0.11 -13.00 12.53
N THR A 90 0.21 -11.93 11.79
CA THR A 90 -0.60 -10.71 11.79
C THR A 90 -1.98 -10.98 11.18
N ALA A 91 -2.06 -11.77 10.10
CA ALA A 91 -3.33 -12.18 9.51
C ALA A 91 -4.19 -12.95 10.52
N GLN A 92 -3.59 -13.88 11.27
CA GLN A 92 -4.27 -14.61 12.34
C GLN A 92 -4.80 -13.68 13.43
N VAL A 93 -3.95 -12.78 13.94
CA VAL A 93 -4.31 -11.86 15.02
C VAL A 93 -5.44 -10.93 14.59
N ILE A 94 -5.39 -10.40 13.36
CA ILE A 94 -6.46 -9.56 12.81
C ILE A 94 -7.77 -10.35 12.72
N ALA A 95 -7.75 -11.54 12.12
CA ALA A 95 -8.94 -12.36 11.94
C ALA A 95 -9.57 -12.74 13.30
N VAL A 96 -8.78 -13.30 14.22
CA VAL A 96 -9.26 -13.68 15.56
C VAL A 96 -9.80 -12.48 16.34
N SER A 97 -9.14 -11.32 16.27
CA SER A 97 -9.63 -10.11 16.92
C SER A 97 -10.99 -9.68 16.35
N CYS A 98 -11.15 -9.74 15.02
CA CYS A 98 -12.42 -9.43 14.36
C CYS A 98 -13.51 -10.44 14.74
N PHE A 99 -13.21 -11.74 14.79
CA PHE A 99 -14.19 -12.76 15.19
C PHE A 99 -14.69 -12.56 16.62
N LEU A 100 -13.82 -12.07 17.52
CA LEU A 100 -14.18 -11.74 18.89
C LEU A 100 -14.98 -10.42 19.00
N LEU A 101 -14.65 -9.41 18.19
CA LEU A 101 -15.32 -8.11 18.26
C LEU A 101 -16.67 -8.09 17.53
N PHE A 102 -16.74 -8.74 16.36
CA PHE A 102 -17.88 -8.74 15.45
C PHE A 102 -18.19 -10.17 14.98
N PRO A 103 -18.74 -11.03 15.85
CA PRO A 103 -19.02 -12.41 15.50
C PRO A 103 -20.11 -12.48 14.42
N LEU A 104 -19.85 -13.22 13.35
CA LEU A 104 -20.78 -13.47 12.26
C LEU A 104 -20.90 -14.99 12.03
N ARG A 105 -22.10 -15.46 11.69
CA ARG A 105 -22.38 -16.89 11.50
C ARG A 105 -22.84 -17.28 10.11
N PHE A 106 -22.64 -18.55 9.78
CA PHE A 106 -23.21 -19.15 8.56
C PHE A 106 -24.74 -19.08 8.54
N SER A 107 -25.29 -18.71 7.39
CA SER A 107 -26.73 -18.74 7.13
C SER A 107 -27.22 -20.05 6.50
N PHE A 108 -26.32 -20.81 5.86
CA PHE A 108 -26.71 -21.95 5.03
C PHE A 108 -26.35 -23.28 5.71
N GLU A 109 -27.35 -24.16 5.85
CA GLU A 109 -27.13 -25.55 6.23
C GLU A 109 -26.76 -26.35 4.97
N ARG A 110 -25.59 -26.99 4.98
CA ARG A 110 -25.11 -27.77 3.83
C ARG A 110 -25.91 -29.08 3.72
N PRO A 111 -26.31 -29.49 2.50
CA PRO A 111 -26.88 -30.83 2.30
C PRO A 111 -25.86 -31.93 2.63
N ALA A 112 -26.35 -33.11 3.04
CA ALA A 112 -25.50 -34.29 3.22
C ALA A 112 -24.85 -34.66 1.88
N LEU A 113 -23.52 -34.86 1.91
CA LEU A 113 -22.73 -35.24 0.75
C LEU A 113 -22.09 -36.60 1.01
N ASP A 114 -22.19 -37.50 0.04
CA ASP A 114 -21.56 -38.83 0.12
C ASP A 114 -20.18 -38.84 -0.57
N GLY A 115 -19.36 -39.84 -0.21
CA GLY A 115 -18.07 -40.10 -0.83
C GLY A 115 -16.91 -39.22 -0.33
N LEU A 116 -15.84 -39.15 -1.13
CA LEU A 116 -14.57 -38.49 -0.73
C LEU A 116 -14.76 -37.01 -0.33
N PHE A 117 -15.58 -36.27 -1.07
CA PHE A 117 -15.80 -34.85 -0.81
C PHE A 117 -16.60 -34.65 0.48
N GLY A 118 -17.61 -35.48 0.73
CA GLY A 118 -18.35 -35.50 2.00
C GLY A 118 -17.43 -35.70 3.19
N TRP A 119 -16.56 -36.71 3.13
CA TRP A 119 -15.56 -36.96 4.18
C TRP A 119 -14.62 -35.75 4.41
N LEU A 120 -14.12 -35.10 3.36
CA LEU A 120 -13.28 -33.90 3.48
C LEU A 120 -14.04 -32.73 4.12
N PHE A 121 -15.34 -32.62 3.88
CA PHE A 121 -16.19 -31.63 4.53
C PHE A 121 -16.45 -31.96 6.00
N ASP A 122 -16.65 -33.23 6.34
CA ASP A 122 -16.87 -33.65 7.73
C ASP A 122 -15.62 -33.39 8.59
N VAL A 123 -14.43 -33.70 8.05
CA VAL A 123 -13.16 -33.36 8.70
C VAL A 123 -13.05 -31.85 8.88
N LEU A 124 -13.39 -31.06 7.85
CA LEU A 124 -13.34 -29.60 7.94
C LEU A 124 -14.28 -29.07 9.03
N MET A 125 -15.52 -29.55 9.12
CA MET A 125 -16.48 -29.14 10.16
C MET A 125 -16.07 -29.55 11.57
N GLY A 126 -15.25 -30.60 11.71
CA GLY A 126 -14.66 -30.99 13.00
C GLY A 126 -13.76 -29.91 13.59
N PHE A 127 -13.11 -29.10 12.75
CA PHE A 127 -12.17 -28.03 13.15
C PHE A 127 -12.75 -26.62 12.96
N ASP A 128 -13.54 -26.42 11.92
CA ASP A 128 -14.07 -25.12 11.51
C ASP A 128 -15.55 -24.97 11.89
N LYS A 129 -15.80 -24.15 12.91
CA LYS A 129 -17.13 -23.90 13.49
C LYS A 129 -17.74 -22.62 12.90
N PRO A 130 -19.08 -22.47 12.96
CA PRO A 130 -19.80 -21.56 12.07
C PRO A 130 -19.73 -20.07 12.42
N PHE A 131 -18.67 -19.59 13.07
CA PHE A 131 -18.65 -18.30 13.77
C PHE A 131 -17.54 -17.32 13.32
N ASN A 132 -16.76 -17.64 12.28
CA ASN A 132 -15.50 -16.97 11.94
C ASN A 132 -15.45 -16.46 10.49
N GLN A 133 -16.35 -15.53 10.15
CA GLN A 133 -16.57 -15.16 8.76
C GLN A 133 -15.75 -13.94 8.30
N ALA A 134 -15.94 -12.77 8.92
CA ALA A 134 -15.33 -11.53 8.44
C ALA A 134 -14.23 -11.01 9.37
N PRO A 135 -13.00 -10.80 8.88
CA PRO A 135 -12.50 -11.09 7.53
C PRO A 135 -12.19 -12.59 7.33
N SER A 136 -12.29 -13.10 6.10
CA SER A 136 -11.88 -14.48 5.82
C SER A 136 -10.38 -14.63 6.02
N LEU A 137 -10.00 -15.39 7.06
CA LEU A 137 -8.61 -15.76 7.29
C LEU A 137 -8.06 -16.56 6.09
N HIS A 138 -8.87 -17.45 5.51
CA HIS A 138 -8.49 -18.24 4.35
C HIS A 138 -8.09 -17.33 3.16
N ILE A 139 -8.87 -16.28 2.88
CA ILE A 139 -8.53 -15.32 1.82
C ILE A 139 -7.34 -14.43 2.20
N ALA A 140 -7.17 -14.05 3.47
CA ALA A 140 -5.98 -13.33 3.92
C ALA A 140 -4.71 -14.15 3.70
N LEU A 141 -4.73 -15.44 4.07
CA LEU A 141 -3.67 -16.41 3.80
C LEU A 141 -3.44 -16.56 2.30
N LEU A 142 -4.51 -16.67 1.51
CA LEU A 142 -4.44 -16.78 0.05
C LEU A 142 -3.62 -15.63 -0.53
N VAL A 143 -3.89 -14.38 -0.15
CA VAL A 143 -3.14 -13.21 -0.64
C VAL A 143 -1.67 -13.27 -0.24
N VAL A 144 -1.36 -13.62 1.01
CA VAL A 144 0.02 -13.70 1.52
C VAL A 144 0.80 -14.81 0.80
N LEU A 145 0.21 -15.99 0.67
CA LEU A 145 0.81 -17.15 0.01
C LEU A 145 0.94 -16.90 -1.50
N TRP A 146 -0.07 -16.34 -2.14
CA TRP A 146 -0.03 -15.97 -3.56
C TRP A 146 1.15 -15.04 -3.85
N ALA A 147 1.34 -14.01 -3.02
CA ALA A 147 2.47 -13.09 -3.13
C ALA A 147 3.82 -13.77 -2.86
N ALA A 148 3.88 -14.80 -2.01
CA ALA A 148 5.09 -15.56 -1.73
C ALA A 148 5.47 -16.49 -2.90
N TYR A 149 4.54 -17.34 -3.35
CA TYR A 149 4.78 -18.30 -4.42
C TYR A 149 4.94 -17.63 -5.79
N GLY A 150 4.20 -16.56 -6.05
CA GLY A 150 4.27 -15.80 -7.31
C GLY A 150 5.66 -15.21 -7.62
N ARG A 151 6.56 -15.16 -6.63
CA ARG A 151 7.96 -14.77 -6.81
C ARG A 151 8.80 -15.81 -7.53
N TYR A 152 8.45 -17.08 -7.41
CA TYR A 152 9.25 -18.20 -7.89
C TYR A 152 8.67 -18.80 -9.18
N ALA A 153 7.44 -18.45 -9.54
CA ALA A 153 6.79 -18.91 -10.76
C ALA A 153 7.06 -17.95 -11.94
N SER A 154 7.44 -18.50 -13.09
CA SER A 154 7.66 -17.77 -14.34
C SER A 154 6.96 -18.47 -15.52
N GLY A 155 6.76 -17.74 -16.62
CA GLY A 155 6.13 -18.28 -17.84
C GLY A 155 4.76 -18.91 -17.61
N VAL A 156 4.55 -20.11 -18.15
CA VAL A 156 3.29 -20.87 -18.02
C VAL A 156 2.98 -21.23 -16.56
N TRP A 157 3.99 -21.59 -15.77
CA TRP A 157 3.81 -21.93 -14.35
C TRP A 157 3.24 -20.78 -13.52
N ARG A 158 3.55 -19.55 -13.91
CA ARG A 158 2.97 -18.37 -13.27
C ARG A 158 1.46 -18.27 -13.51
N TRP A 159 1.01 -18.55 -14.73
CA TRP A 159 -0.42 -18.55 -15.05
C TRP A 159 -1.16 -19.71 -14.38
N LEU A 160 -0.56 -20.90 -14.32
CA LEU A 160 -1.12 -22.03 -13.57
C LEU A 160 -1.27 -21.69 -12.09
N LEU A 161 -0.26 -21.06 -11.49
CA LEU A 161 -0.33 -20.57 -10.11
C LEU A 161 -1.46 -19.54 -9.94
N HIS A 162 -1.56 -18.56 -10.82
CA HIS A 162 -2.65 -17.58 -10.76
C HIS A 162 -4.03 -18.24 -10.86
N GLY A 163 -4.20 -19.19 -11.79
CA GLY A 163 -5.42 -19.97 -11.94
C GLY A 163 -5.75 -20.79 -10.69
N TRP A 164 -4.76 -21.45 -10.09
CA TRP A 164 -4.96 -22.23 -8.87
C TRP A 164 -5.35 -21.35 -7.68
N PHE A 165 -4.63 -20.25 -7.43
CA PHE A 165 -4.98 -19.32 -6.35
C PHE A 165 -6.35 -18.65 -6.58
N ALA A 166 -6.73 -18.37 -7.84
CA ALA A 166 -8.08 -17.90 -8.17
C ALA A 166 -9.14 -18.98 -7.85
N LEU A 167 -8.84 -20.25 -8.11
CA LEU A 167 -9.72 -21.37 -7.77
C LEU A 167 -9.86 -21.56 -6.25
N ILE A 168 -8.78 -21.39 -5.48
CA ILE A 168 -8.85 -21.34 -4.00
C ILE A 168 -9.80 -20.20 -3.57
N GLY A 169 -9.65 -19.01 -4.16
CA GLY A 169 -10.52 -17.86 -3.87
C GLY A 169 -11.98 -18.09 -4.25
N LEU A 170 -12.25 -18.82 -5.33
CA LEU A 170 -13.60 -19.22 -5.72
C LEU A 170 -14.16 -20.33 -4.81
N SER A 171 -13.28 -21.20 -4.32
CA SER A 171 -13.66 -22.34 -3.49
C SER A 171 -14.33 -21.90 -2.18
N VAL A 172 -13.91 -20.78 -1.59
CA VAL A 172 -14.51 -20.33 -0.31
C VAL A 172 -16.01 -20.04 -0.44
N LEU A 173 -16.46 -19.54 -1.60
CA LEU A 173 -17.87 -19.27 -1.86
C LEU A 173 -18.60 -20.53 -2.34
N THR A 174 -18.00 -21.29 -3.25
CA THR A 174 -18.64 -22.48 -3.85
C THR A 174 -18.69 -23.69 -2.92
N THR A 175 -17.93 -23.67 -1.81
CA THR A 175 -18.07 -24.60 -0.69
C THR A 175 -19.06 -24.09 0.36
N TRP A 176 -19.63 -22.89 0.21
CA TRP A 176 -20.44 -22.20 1.22
C TRP A 176 -19.72 -22.01 2.57
N GLN A 177 -18.39 -21.93 2.55
CA GLN A 177 -17.57 -21.70 3.76
C GLN A 177 -17.39 -20.21 4.10
N HIS A 178 -17.79 -19.31 3.21
CA HIS A 178 -17.71 -17.87 3.44
C HIS A 178 -18.82 -17.16 2.67
N HIS A 179 -19.25 -16.02 3.20
CA HIS A 179 -20.10 -15.09 2.47
C HIS A 179 -19.25 -14.17 1.62
N PHE A 180 -19.86 -13.55 0.61
CA PHE A 180 -19.12 -12.73 -0.34
C PHE A 180 -18.33 -11.60 0.34
N ILE A 181 -18.86 -10.98 1.40
CA ILE A 181 -18.19 -9.89 2.13
C ILE A 181 -16.87 -10.32 2.80
N ASP A 182 -16.72 -11.60 3.12
CA ASP A 182 -15.53 -12.14 3.76
C ASP A 182 -14.33 -12.14 2.79
N VAL A 183 -14.59 -12.20 1.49
CA VAL A 183 -13.58 -12.22 0.43
C VAL A 183 -12.84 -10.88 0.29
N PRO A 184 -13.50 -9.74 0.01
CA PRO A 184 -12.81 -8.46 -0.08
C PRO A 184 -12.22 -8.03 1.26
N THR A 185 -12.87 -8.33 2.39
CA THR A 185 -12.33 -7.99 3.72
C THR A 185 -11.11 -8.85 4.07
N GLY A 186 -11.14 -10.16 3.78
CA GLY A 186 -9.98 -11.05 3.87
C GLY A 186 -8.84 -10.61 2.96
N ALA A 187 -9.14 -10.20 1.72
CA ALA A 187 -8.14 -9.71 0.80
C ALA A 187 -7.49 -8.41 1.31
N LEU A 188 -8.29 -7.46 1.83
CA LEU A 188 -7.78 -6.24 2.47
C LEU A 188 -6.87 -6.55 3.65
N ALA A 189 -7.25 -7.50 4.53
CA ALA A 189 -6.41 -7.93 5.65
C ALA A 189 -5.09 -8.57 5.17
N GLY A 190 -5.14 -9.42 4.14
CA GLY A 190 -3.95 -10.02 3.52
C GLY A 190 -3.01 -8.97 2.91
N PHE A 191 -3.55 -8.01 2.15
CA PHE A 191 -2.74 -6.91 1.61
C PHE A 191 -2.20 -6.01 2.71
N PHE A 192 -2.96 -5.76 3.79
CA PHE A 192 -2.48 -5.02 4.95
C PHE A 192 -1.28 -5.71 5.61
N CYS A 193 -1.31 -7.05 5.73
CA CYS A 193 -0.16 -7.81 6.21
C CYS A 193 1.08 -7.65 5.30
N LEU A 194 0.89 -7.66 3.98
CA LEU A 194 1.96 -7.40 3.02
C LEU A 194 2.51 -5.97 3.10
N TRP A 195 1.66 -4.99 3.43
CA TRP A 195 2.06 -3.60 3.64
C TRP A 195 2.82 -3.44 4.95
N LEU A 196 2.35 -4.03 6.04
CA LEU A 196 2.97 -3.91 7.35
C LEU A 196 4.37 -4.55 7.40
N TRP A 197 4.54 -5.65 6.66
CA TRP A 197 5.81 -6.38 6.57
C TRP A 197 6.28 -6.41 5.12
N PRO A 198 6.79 -5.29 4.59
CA PRO A 198 7.15 -5.19 3.18
C PRO A 198 8.36 -6.07 2.85
N ARG A 199 8.44 -6.49 1.57
CA ARG A 199 9.57 -7.30 1.08
C ARG A 199 10.88 -6.49 1.02
N GLU A 200 10.77 -5.26 0.56
CA GLU A 200 11.88 -4.32 0.38
C GLU A 200 11.59 -3.08 1.21
N GLY A 201 12.64 -2.43 1.71
CA GLY A 201 12.49 -1.28 2.59
C GLY A 201 12.23 -1.65 4.05
N ARG A 202 11.97 -0.63 4.86
CA ARG A 202 11.67 -0.76 6.30
C ARG A 202 10.18 -1.03 6.49
N SER A 203 9.81 -1.74 7.56
CA SER A 203 8.39 -1.84 7.91
C SER A 203 7.83 -0.46 8.27
N PRO A 204 6.56 -0.15 7.94
CA PRO A 204 5.93 1.09 8.38
C PRO A 204 6.00 1.30 9.89
N LEU A 205 5.94 0.22 10.68
CA LEU A 205 6.12 0.27 12.14
C LEU A 205 7.52 0.74 12.55
N ALA A 206 8.56 0.26 11.87
CA ALA A 206 9.94 0.69 12.13
C ALA A 206 10.26 2.09 11.58
N ALA A 207 9.41 2.63 10.71
CA ALA A 207 9.47 4.01 10.22
C ALA A 207 8.63 4.98 11.06
N TRP A 208 7.84 4.47 12.01
CA TRP A 208 6.91 5.27 12.79
C TRP A 208 7.65 6.29 13.68
N THR A 209 7.41 7.56 13.40
CA THR A 209 7.85 8.69 14.24
C THR A 209 6.73 9.71 14.25
N LEU A 210 6.12 9.96 15.42
CA LEU A 210 5.00 10.89 15.52
C LEU A 210 5.44 12.28 15.03
N SER A 211 4.74 12.81 14.04
CA SER A 211 5.08 14.09 13.42
C SER A 211 4.83 15.25 14.38
N SER A 212 5.84 16.13 14.54
CA SER A 212 5.69 17.42 15.23
C SER A 212 5.22 18.54 14.29
N ASP A 213 5.22 18.33 12.97
CA ASP A 213 4.74 19.32 11.99
C ASP A 213 3.21 19.50 12.08
N PRO A 214 2.70 20.69 12.45
CA PRO A 214 1.27 20.96 12.57
C PRO A 214 0.50 20.72 11.27
N ARG A 215 1.14 20.94 10.11
CA ARG A 215 0.49 20.78 8.80
C ARG A 215 0.30 19.32 8.46
N ARG A 216 1.29 18.47 8.76
CA ARG A 216 1.16 17.00 8.68
C ARG A 216 0.06 16.50 9.61
N LEU A 217 0.02 16.96 10.85
CA LEU A 217 -1.02 16.58 11.81
C LEU A 217 -2.41 16.99 11.33
N ARG A 218 -2.57 18.21 10.79
CA ARG A 218 -3.84 18.67 10.22
C ARG A 218 -4.30 17.82 9.03
N LEU A 219 -3.39 17.46 8.12
CA LEU A 219 -3.70 16.57 7.00
C LEU A 219 -4.07 15.16 7.50
N ALA A 220 -3.35 14.64 8.49
CA ALA A 220 -3.68 13.35 9.10
C ALA A 220 -5.10 13.36 9.68
N VAL A 221 -5.49 14.41 10.39
CA VAL A 221 -6.85 14.57 10.92
C VAL A 221 -7.89 14.65 9.79
N PHE A 222 -7.65 15.42 8.73
CA PHE A 222 -8.62 15.49 7.62
C PHE A 222 -8.81 14.14 6.92
N TYR A 223 -7.72 13.41 6.68
CA TYR A 223 -7.82 12.06 6.12
C TYR A 223 -8.49 11.08 7.10
N ALA A 224 -8.23 11.19 8.40
CA ALA A 224 -8.88 10.38 9.43
C ALA A 224 -10.39 10.66 9.54
N ILE A 225 -10.82 11.92 9.44
CA ILE A 225 -12.23 12.29 9.39
C ILE A 225 -12.88 11.69 8.13
N GLY A 226 -12.24 11.82 6.97
CA GLY A 226 -12.73 11.20 5.73
C GLY A 226 -12.86 9.68 5.84
N ALA A 227 -11.89 9.02 6.47
CA ALA A 227 -11.93 7.59 6.75
C ALA A 227 -13.10 7.23 7.70
N ALA A 228 -13.27 7.98 8.79
CA ALA A 228 -14.34 7.76 9.76
C ALA A 228 -15.73 7.95 9.16
N LEU A 229 -15.94 9.02 8.37
CA LEU A 229 -17.20 9.25 7.66
C LEU A 229 -17.49 8.15 6.65
N GLY A 230 -16.48 7.74 5.86
CA GLY A 230 -16.62 6.64 4.90
C GLY A 230 -16.96 5.30 5.59
N GLY A 231 -16.29 5.00 6.70
CA GLY A 231 -16.57 3.80 7.50
C GLY A 231 -17.95 3.84 8.15
N MET A 232 -18.37 4.99 8.70
CA MET A 232 -19.69 5.17 9.29
C MET A 232 -20.79 4.96 8.24
N LEU A 233 -20.67 5.57 7.06
CA LEU A 233 -21.61 5.37 5.95
C LEU A 233 -21.66 3.91 5.47
N ALA A 234 -20.50 3.24 5.45
CA ALA A 234 -20.41 1.83 5.08
C ALA A 234 -21.23 0.94 6.03
N LEU A 235 -21.03 1.14 7.34
CA LEU A 235 -21.67 0.35 8.39
C LEU A 235 -23.16 0.70 8.56
N SER A 236 -23.54 1.97 8.43
CA SER A 236 -24.95 2.38 8.57
C SER A 236 -25.80 2.01 7.36
N GLY A 237 -25.22 2.05 6.15
CA GLY A 237 -25.94 1.76 4.91
C GLY A 237 -26.08 0.26 4.61
N GLY A 238 -25.14 -0.56 5.07
CA GLY A 238 -25.12 -2.00 4.79
C GLY A 238 -25.08 -2.34 3.30
N GLY A 239 -25.15 -3.63 2.96
CA GLY A 239 -25.23 -4.09 1.56
C GLY A 239 -24.13 -3.50 0.68
N ILE A 240 -24.53 -2.78 -0.38
CA ILE A 240 -23.58 -2.16 -1.33
C ILE A 240 -22.70 -1.07 -0.69
N TRP A 241 -23.18 -0.41 0.38
CA TRP A 241 -22.42 0.63 1.06
C TRP A 241 -21.16 0.10 1.75
N LEU A 242 -21.10 -1.21 2.04
CA LEU A 242 -19.91 -1.86 2.60
C LEU A 242 -18.67 -1.72 1.69
N TRP A 243 -18.85 -1.46 0.39
CA TRP A 243 -17.72 -1.13 -0.49
C TRP A 243 -16.99 0.16 -0.10
N LEU A 244 -17.63 1.06 0.65
CA LEU A 244 -16.98 2.25 1.21
C LEU A 244 -15.92 1.91 2.28
N CYS A 245 -15.90 0.70 2.82
CA CYS A 245 -14.81 0.24 3.69
C CYS A 245 -13.46 0.31 2.97
N TRP A 246 -13.41 0.04 1.67
CA TRP A 246 -12.16 0.08 0.91
C TRP A 246 -11.54 1.49 0.82
N PRO A 247 -12.25 2.54 0.34
CA PRO A 247 -11.74 3.90 0.40
C PRO A 247 -11.53 4.37 1.85
N ALA A 248 -12.35 3.95 2.83
CA ALA A 248 -12.12 4.30 4.23
C ALA A 248 -10.77 3.78 4.76
N VAL A 249 -10.44 2.51 4.52
CA VAL A 249 -9.12 1.92 4.84
C VAL A 249 -8.01 2.66 4.10
N SER A 250 -8.23 2.98 2.81
CA SER A 250 -7.29 3.75 2.00
C SER A 250 -6.93 5.09 2.63
N LEU A 251 -7.96 5.85 3.06
CA LEU A 251 -7.79 7.15 3.71
C LEU A 251 -7.18 7.02 5.11
N ALA A 252 -7.53 5.98 5.87
CA ALA A 252 -6.92 5.72 7.18
C ALA A 252 -5.41 5.47 7.05
N LEU A 253 -4.98 4.68 6.06
CA LEU A 253 -3.56 4.46 5.79
C LEU A 253 -2.84 5.74 5.38
N VAL A 254 -3.47 6.57 4.55
CA VAL A 254 -2.92 7.90 4.20
C VAL A 254 -2.83 8.78 5.45
N ALA A 255 -3.82 8.76 6.34
CA ALA A 255 -3.75 9.48 7.61
C ALA A 255 -2.54 9.03 8.44
N LEU A 256 -2.25 7.73 8.51
CA LEU A 256 -1.05 7.20 9.19
C LEU A 256 0.26 7.64 8.52
N CYS A 257 0.29 7.75 7.18
CA CYS A 257 1.44 8.32 6.45
C CYS A 257 1.74 9.75 6.91
N TYR A 258 0.71 10.60 6.99
CA TYR A 258 0.88 11.97 7.46
C TYR A 258 1.20 12.03 8.97
N LEU A 259 0.56 11.19 9.78
CA LEU A 259 0.70 11.17 11.23
C LEU A 259 2.10 10.77 11.70
N GLY A 260 2.69 9.73 11.11
CA GLY A 260 4.00 9.27 11.58
C GLY A 260 4.83 8.35 10.69
N ILE A 261 4.28 7.74 9.64
CA ILE A 261 5.07 6.83 8.79
C ILE A 261 5.90 7.61 7.76
N GLY A 262 5.40 8.74 7.26
CA GLY A 262 6.04 9.50 6.19
C GLY A 262 5.83 8.88 4.81
N ALA A 263 6.68 9.27 3.85
CA ALA A 263 6.60 8.82 2.46
C ALA A 263 6.86 7.30 2.28
N GLU A 264 7.55 6.68 3.24
CA GLU A 264 7.80 5.23 3.32
C GLU A 264 6.49 4.42 3.26
N GLY A 265 5.39 4.97 3.79
CA GLY A 265 4.09 4.29 3.80
C GLY A 265 3.51 4.04 2.40
N TYR A 266 3.94 4.81 1.39
CA TYR A 266 3.58 4.59 -0.01
C TYR A 266 4.42 3.50 -0.70
N GLN A 267 5.49 3.02 -0.05
CA GLN A 267 6.34 1.91 -0.50
C GLN A 267 6.72 2.00 -1.98
N LYS A 268 7.04 3.21 -2.43
CA LYS A 268 7.52 3.48 -3.78
C LYS A 268 8.96 3.04 -3.90
N ARG A 269 9.22 2.16 -4.86
CA ARG A 269 10.53 1.55 -5.07
C ARG A 269 11.39 2.41 -5.98
N ALA A 270 12.67 2.06 -6.06
CA ALA A 270 13.64 2.72 -6.92
C ALA A 270 13.24 2.72 -8.40
N GLU A 271 12.41 1.76 -8.85
CA GLU A 271 11.91 1.70 -10.23
C GLU A 271 10.61 2.49 -10.45
N GLY A 272 10.17 3.26 -9.46
CA GLY A 272 8.97 4.11 -9.51
C GLY A 272 7.65 3.38 -9.33
N ARG A 273 7.69 2.05 -9.17
CA ARG A 273 6.51 1.23 -8.90
C ARG A 273 6.24 1.13 -7.40
N HIS A 274 4.97 1.04 -7.02
CA HIS A 274 4.58 0.72 -5.65
C HIS A 274 4.65 -0.79 -5.38
N SER A 275 4.71 -1.15 -4.10
CA SER A 275 4.48 -2.52 -3.68
C SER A 275 3.06 -2.99 -4.07
N LEU A 276 2.90 -4.31 -4.22
CA LEU A 276 1.60 -4.94 -4.48
C LEU A 276 0.55 -4.54 -3.43
N ALA A 277 0.98 -4.41 -2.17
CA ALA A 277 0.10 -4.04 -1.07
C ALA A 277 -0.45 -2.63 -1.24
N VAL A 278 0.40 -1.64 -1.52
CA VAL A 278 -0.02 -0.26 -1.79
C VAL A 278 -0.86 -0.18 -3.07
N CYS A 279 -0.59 -1.03 -4.06
CA CYS A 279 -1.39 -1.06 -5.27
C CYS A 279 -2.87 -1.32 -5.01
N TRP A 280 -3.20 -2.20 -4.06
CA TRP A 280 -4.57 -2.57 -3.71
C TRP A 280 -5.14 -1.75 -2.54
N LEU A 281 -4.40 -1.59 -1.44
CA LEU A 281 -4.87 -0.84 -0.26
C LEU A 281 -5.09 0.65 -0.58
N LEU A 282 -4.17 1.24 -1.34
CA LEU A 282 -4.26 2.64 -1.72
C LEU A 282 -4.91 2.85 -3.08
N ALA A 283 -5.53 1.84 -3.70
CA ALA A 283 -6.10 1.99 -5.05
C ALA A 283 -7.14 3.12 -5.15
N PRO A 284 -8.13 3.24 -4.24
CA PRO A 284 -9.12 4.32 -4.30
C PRO A 284 -8.47 5.70 -4.18
N TYR A 285 -7.57 5.87 -3.21
CA TYR A 285 -6.83 7.12 -3.03
C TYR A 285 -5.95 7.46 -4.24
N ARG A 286 -5.21 6.48 -4.77
CA ARG A 286 -4.32 6.66 -5.92
C ARG A 286 -5.08 7.00 -7.19
N LEU A 287 -6.24 6.38 -7.40
CA LEU A 287 -7.12 6.73 -8.52
C LEU A 287 -7.58 8.19 -8.38
N ALA A 288 -8.05 8.60 -7.20
CA ALA A 288 -8.44 9.98 -6.95
C ALA A 288 -7.26 10.96 -7.13
N ALA A 289 -6.07 10.63 -6.62
CA ALA A 289 -4.86 11.43 -6.78
C ALA A 289 -4.43 11.54 -8.24
N TRP A 290 -4.57 10.48 -9.03
CA TRP A 290 -4.27 10.48 -10.45
C TRP A 290 -5.27 11.35 -11.21
N ILE A 291 -6.58 11.19 -10.96
CA ILE A 291 -7.64 12.03 -11.57
C ILE A 291 -7.37 13.50 -11.22
N ASN A 292 -7.10 13.81 -9.96
CA ASN A 292 -6.76 15.16 -9.50
C ASN A 292 -5.55 15.72 -10.25
N SER A 293 -4.49 14.93 -10.41
CA SER A 293 -3.31 15.34 -11.17
C SER A 293 -3.63 15.68 -12.62
N ARG A 294 -4.41 14.84 -13.31
CA ARG A 294 -4.77 15.07 -14.71
C ARG A 294 -5.77 16.21 -14.89
N ALA A 295 -6.69 16.40 -13.96
CA ALA A 295 -7.64 17.51 -14.00
C ALA A 295 -6.92 18.86 -13.85
N TRP A 296 -6.06 19.00 -12.85
CA TRP A 296 -5.32 20.25 -12.58
C TRP A 296 -4.29 20.62 -13.64
N THR A 297 -3.80 19.63 -14.39
CA THR A 297 -2.76 19.84 -15.40
C THR A 297 -3.30 19.70 -16.83
N ARG A 298 -4.62 19.60 -17.00
CA ARG A 298 -5.28 19.40 -18.30
C ARG A 298 -4.92 20.48 -19.32
N GLN A 299 -4.82 21.73 -18.88
CA GLN A 299 -4.50 22.87 -19.74
C GLN A 299 -2.99 23.02 -20.02
N HIS A 300 -2.13 22.43 -19.19
CA HIS A 300 -0.68 22.57 -19.29
C HIS A 300 0.05 21.29 -18.85
N PRO A 301 -0.14 20.17 -19.56
CA PRO A 301 0.43 18.88 -19.19
C PRO A 301 1.94 18.78 -19.45
N GLN A 302 2.46 19.56 -20.38
CA GLN A 302 3.85 19.53 -20.79
C GLN A 302 4.81 20.01 -19.68
N PRO A 303 6.04 19.47 -19.63
CA PRO A 303 7.11 20.03 -18.83
C PRO A 303 7.67 21.30 -19.47
N ASP A 304 8.20 22.20 -18.66
CA ASP A 304 8.81 23.46 -19.08
C ASP A 304 10.31 23.44 -18.82
N GLU A 305 11.10 23.92 -19.78
CA GLU A 305 12.54 24.04 -19.62
C GLU A 305 12.88 25.28 -18.79
N VAL A 306 13.54 25.06 -17.64
CA VAL A 306 13.93 26.14 -16.71
C VAL A 306 15.35 26.62 -17.03
N LEU A 307 16.22 25.69 -17.38
CA LEU A 307 17.59 25.91 -17.85
C LEU A 307 17.87 24.91 -18.98
N PRO A 308 18.88 25.15 -19.85
CA PRO A 308 19.22 24.21 -20.91
C PRO A 308 19.40 22.77 -20.37
N GLY A 309 18.56 21.86 -20.85
CA GLY A 309 18.53 20.46 -20.47
C GLY A 309 17.89 20.16 -19.10
N LEU A 310 17.29 21.13 -18.42
CA LEU A 310 16.67 20.95 -17.10
C LEU A 310 15.22 21.41 -17.10
N TRP A 311 14.33 20.44 -16.94
CA TRP A 311 12.90 20.57 -17.13
C TRP A 311 12.16 20.41 -15.80
N LEU A 312 11.08 21.16 -15.62
CA LEU A 312 10.17 21.06 -14.49
C LEU A 312 8.77 20.69 -14.97
N GLY A 313 8.13 19.71 -14.33
CA GLY A 313 6.78 19.32 -14.72
C GLY A 313 6.08 18.39 -13.76
N ARG A 314 4.90 17.96 -14.18
CA ARG A 314 4.14 16.90 -13.49
C ARG A 314 4.73 15.53 -13.78
N LEU A 315 4.32 14.54 -13.00
CA LEU A 315 4.70 13.15 -13.22
C LEU A 315 4.21 12.69 -14.61
N PRO A 316 5.10 12.24 -15.50
CA PRO A 316 4.72 11.85 -16.85
C PRO A 316 4.00 10.49 -16.84
N GLY A 317 3.01 10.33 -17.72
CA GLY A 317 2.45 9.03 -18.05
C GLY A 317 3.35 8.22 -18.99
N ALA A 318 3.02 6.96 -19.22
CA ALA A 318 3.81 6.06 -20.07
C ALA A 318 3.97 6.57 -21.52
N ALA A 319 2.91 7.12 -22.11
CA ALA A 319 2.97 7.69 -23.46
C ALA A 319 3.88 8.93 -23.54
N GLU A 320 3.88 9.76 -22.49
CA GLU A 320 4.68 10.98 -22.41
C GLU A 320 6.17 10.67 -22.21
N ARG A 321 6.46 9.66 -21.38
CA ARG A 321 7.81 9.07 -21.27
C ARG A 321 8.30 8.54 -22.62
N LYS A 322 7.45 7.81 -23.35
CA LYS A 322 7.81 7.25 -24.66
C LYS A 322 8.03 8.34 -25.72
N ALA A 323 7.30 9.45 -25.63
CA ALA A 323 7.45 10.59 -26.54
C ALA A 323 8.73 11.41 -26.29
N ARG A 324 9.31 11.34 -25.09
CA ARG A 324 10.52 12.06 -24.67
C ARG A 324 11.53 11.12 -23.99
N PRO A 325 12.03 10.09 -24.71
CA PRO A 325 12.91 9.07 -24.13
C PRO A 325 14.29 9.62 -23.73
N GLU A 326 14.66 10.80 -24.21
CA GLU A 326 15.92 11.47 -23.89
C GLU A 326 15.91 12.13 -22.50
N LEU A 327 14.73 12.36 -21.90
CA LEU A 327 14.59 12.95 -20.58
C LEU A 327 14.76 11.89 -19.48
N GLY A 328 15.84 12.00 -18.71
CA GLY A 328 15.93 11.37 -17.40
C GLY A 328 14.84 11.92 -16.47
N VAL A 329 14.51 11.21 -15.39
CA VAL A 329 13.44 11.63 -14.47
C VAL A 329 13.89 11.55 -13.03
N LEU A 330 13.83 12.68 -12.33
CA LEU A 330 13.83 12.75 -10.88
C LEU A 330 12.39 12.88 -10.38
N ASP A 331 11.89 11.81 -9.76
CA ASP A 331 10.51 11.67 -9.33
C ASP A 331 10.37 11.87 -7.82
N LEU A 332 9.77 13.00 -7.45
CA LEU A 332 9.54 13.40 -6.06
C LEU A 332 8.14 13.03 -5.53
N CYS A 333 7.33 12.36 -6.35
CA CYS A 333 5.96 11.98 -6.00
C CYS A 333 5.98 10.68 -5.20
N ALA A 334 5.45 10.67 -3.98
CA ALA A 334 5.28 9.40 -3.24
C ALA A 334 4.01 8.64 -3.67
N GLU A 335 2.98 9.35 -4.10
CA GLU A 335 1.61 8.83 -4.16
C GLU A 335 1.27 8.11 -5.46
N LEU A 336 1.93 8.49 -6.57
CA LEU A 336 1.64 7.99 -7.91
C LEU A 336 2.82 7.20 -8.47
N PRO A 337 2.57 6.07 -9.15
CA PRO A 337 3.64 5.29 -9.75
C PRO A 337 4.20 6.02 -10.98
N CYS A 338 5.47 5.80 -11.24
CA CYS A 338 6.10 6.11 -12.52
C CYS A 338 6.68 4.84 -13.11
N THR A 339 6.59 4.68 -14.43
CA THR A 339 7.26 3.55 -15.09
C THR A 339 8.69 3.98 -15.39
N ALA A 340 9.65 3.50 -14.60
CA ALA A 340 11.06 3.58 -14.98
C ALA A 340 11.30 2.72 -16.22
N HIS A 341 11.90 3.32 -17.26
CA HIS A 341 12.23 2.64 -18.51
C HIS A 341 13.75 2.57 -18.76
N ASP A 342 14.55 3.20 -17.90
CA ASP A 342 15.97 3.43 -18.11
C ASP A 342 16.72 3.59 -16.78
N ASP A 343 18.03 3.57 -16.86
CA ASP A 343 19.01 3.85 -15.80
C ASP A 343 19.11 5.34 -15.41
N ARG A 344 18.28 6.19 -16.04
CA ARG A 344 18.20 7.64 -15.82
C ARG A 344 16.93 8.04 -15.06
N TYR A 345 16.36 7.10 -14.30
CA TYR A 345 15.27 7.33 -13.36
C TYR A 345 15.79 7.27 -11.91
N ALA A 346 15.46 8.26 -11.10
CA ALA A 346 15.62 8.22 -9.65
C ALA A 346 14.32 8.64 -8.95
N SER A 347 14.00 7.98 -7.84
CA SER A 347 12.87 8.34 -6.99
C SER A 347 13.36 8.86 -5.65
N LEU A 348 12.87 10.03 -5.25
CA LEU A 348 12.99 10.58 -3.90
C LEU A 348 11.57 10.88 -3.38
N PRO A 349 10.85 9.88 -2.84
CA PRO A 349 9.45 10.05 -2.46
C PRO A 349 9.26 11.11 -1.38
N LEU A 350 8.50 12.17 -1.68
CA LEU A 350 8.15 13.23 -0.73
C LEU A 350 6.64 13.32 -0.56
N LEU A 351 6.17 13.55 0.68
CA LEU A 351 4.75 13.75 0.99
C LEU A 351 4.19 15.00 0.29
N ASP A 352 3.02 14.87 -0.32
CA ASP A 352 2.32 16.03 -0.89
C ASP A 352 1.94 17.09 0.15
N LEU A 353 1.85 18.35 -0.30
CA LEU A 353 1.48 19.51 0.52
C LEU A 353 2.39 19.82 1.71
N ILE A 354 3.47 19.08 1.93
CA ILE A 354 4.49 19.32 2.96
C ILE A 354 5.73 19.93 2.30
N ALA A 355 6.37 20.89 2.98
CA ALA A 355 7.63 21.44 2.53
C ALA A 355 8.73 20.37 2.67
N PRO A 356 9.52 20.09 1.60
CA PRO A 356 10.70 19.24 1.73
C PRO A 356 11.63 19.78 2.82
N SER A 357 12.30 18.92 3.59
CA SER A 357 13.30 19.34 4.57
C SER A 357 14.59 19.83 3.89
N VAL A 358 15.47 20.51 4.65
CA VAL A 358 16.80 20.94 4.16
C VAL A 358 17.60 19.73 3.63
N ASP A 359 17.59 18.61 4.35
CA ASP A 359 18.30 17.40 3.92
C ASP A 359 17.68 16.78 2.66
N GLN A 360 16.36 16.78 2.54
CA GLN A 360 15.67 16.33 1.33
C GLN A 360 15.97 17.25 0.13
N CYS A 361 16.07 18.56 0.36
CA CYS A 361 16.49 19.52 -0.65
C CYS A 361 17.94 19.28 -1.11
N ARG A 362 18.88 19.06 -0.16
CA ARG A 362 20.28 18.74 -0.47
C ARG A 362 20.43 17.42 -1.22
N LEU A 363 19.75 16.38 -0.77
CA LEU A 363 19.73 15.08 -1.45
C LEU A 363 19.13 15.20 -2.85
N GLY A 364 18.01 15.92 -2.98
CA GLY A 364 17.38 16.19 -4.27
C GLY A 364 18.30 16.97 -5.22
N ALA A 365 19.04 17.96 -4.72
CA ALA A 365 20.03 18.70 -5.50
C ALA A 365 21.18 17.80 -5.98
N ALA A 366 21.72 16.95 -5.10
CA ALA A 366 22.76 15.98 -5.49
C ALA A 366 22.28 15.01 -6.58
N LEU A 367 21.02 14.54 -6.50
CA LEU A 367 20.41 13.70 -7.53
C LEU A 367 20.20 14.46 -8.85
N ILE A 368 19.92 15.77 -8.80
CA ILE A 368 19.86 16.59 -10.02
C ILE A 368 21.22 16.64 -10.70
N ASP A 369 22.31 16.88 -9.96
CA ASP A 369 23.66 16.90 -10.53
C ASP A 369 24.03 15.55 -11.15
N GLU A 370 23.80 14.45 -10.43
CA GLU A 370 24.09 13.09 -10.90
C GLU A 370 23.36 12.77 -12.21
N LEU A 371 22.05 13.02 -12.26
CA LEU A 371 21.26 12.68 -13.44
C LEU A 371 21.50 13.64 -14.61
N ARG A 372 21.77 14.92 -14.33
CA ARG A 372 22.04 15.92 -15.36
C ARG A 372 23.39 15.70 -16.04
N ALA A 373 24.38 15.15 -15.32
CA ALA A 373 25.65 14.71 -15.91
C ALA A 373 25.46 13.63 -16.99
N ARG A 374 24.32 12.92 -16.99
CA ARG A 374 23.97 11.88 -17.97
C ARG A 374 23.07 12.39 -19.11
N GLY A 375 22.72 13.68 -19.13
CA GLY A 375 21.91 14.31 -20.18
C GLY A 375 20.68 15.07 -19.66
N PRO A 376 19.73 15.44 -20.54
CA PRO A 376 18.54 16.21 -20.18
C PRO A 376 17.69 15.56 -19.07
N LEU A 377 17.22 16.34 -18.10
CA LEU A 377 16.54 15.86 -16.89
C LEU A 377 15.19 16.55 -16.68
N LEU A 378 14.17 15.77 -16.35
CA LEU A 378 12.88 16.23 -15.82
C LEU A 378 12.82 16.03 -14.30
N VAL A 379 12.71 17.13 -13.55
CA VAL A 379 12.38 17.12 -12.13
C VAL A 379 10.86 17.23 -11.98
N CYS A 380 10.21 16.23 -11.40
CA CYS A 380 8.75 16.20 -11.32
C CYS A 380 8.19 15.76 -9.96
N CYS A 381 6.94 16.16 -9.72
CA CYS A 381 6.09 15.64 -8.64
C CYS A 381 4.68 15.41 -9.21
N ALA A 382 3.66 15.15 -8.39
CA ALA A 382 2.30 14.86 -8.89
C ALA A 382 1.75 15.93 -9.86
N LEU A 383 1.97 17.23 -9.57
CA LEU A 383 1.48 18.36 -10.38
C LEU A 383 2.60 19.20 -11.03
N GLY A 384 3.82 19.11 -10.50
CA GLY A 384 4.92 19.96 -10.95
C GLY A 384 4.87 21.40 -10.43
N TYR A 385 4.21 21.66 -9.30
CA TYR A 385 4.00 23.03 -8.80
C TYR A 385 4.70 23.35 -7.48
N SER A 386 4.89 22.38 -6.58
CA SER A 386 5.38 22.67 -5.22
C SER A 386 6.65 21.88 -4.88
N ARG A 387 6.55 20.57 -4.62
CA ARG A 387 7.70 19.70 -4.26
C ARG A 387 8.87 19.81 -5.24
N SER A 388 8.62 19.60 -6.53
CA SER A 388 9.65 19.68 -7.58
C SER A 388 10.18 21.09 -7.79
N ALA A 389 9.33 22.12 -7.69
CA ALA A 389 9.78 23.50 -7.76
C ALA A 389 10.69 23.85 -6.56
N THR A 390 10.39 23.33 -5.36
CA THR A 390 11.19 23.57 -4.16
C THR A 390 12.57 22.92 -4.27
N VAL A 391 12.63 21.64 -4.66
CA VAL A 391 13.92 20.93 -4.83
C VAL A 391 14.75 21.55 -5.97
N LEU A 392 14.10 21.95 -7.07
CA LEU A 392 14.79 22.65 -8.16
C LEU A 392 15.33 24.02 -7.70
N ALA A 393 14.57 24.78 -6.92
CA ALA A 393 15.03 26.05 -6.35
C ALA A 393 16.22 25.84 -5.40
N ALA A 394 16.17 24.80 -4.56
CA ALA A 394 17.29 24.44 -3.69
C ALA A 394 18.55 24.11 -4.50
N TRP A 395 18.40 23.37 -5.60
CA TRP A 395 19.52 23.10 -6.51
C TRP A 395 20.07 24.36 -7.17
N LEU A 396 19.21 25.29 -7.62
CA LEU A 396 19.68 26.57 -8.20
C LEU A 396 20.53 27.38 -7.22
N LEU A 397 20.16 27.38 -5.93
CA LEU A 397 20.91 28.03 -4.86
C LEU A 397 22.24 27.32 -4.60
N LEU A 398 22.20 26.01 -4.40
CA LEU A 398 23.39 25.21 -4.05
C LEU A 398 24.42 25.13 -5.18
N SER A 399 23.97 25.19 -6.44
CA SER A 399 24.84 25.19 -7.63
C SER A 399 25.35 26.59 -8.02
N GLY A 400 24.93 27.64 -7.31
CA GLY A 400 25.29 29.03 -7.64
C GLY A 400 24.62 29.60 -8.89
N GLN A 401 23.61 28.92 -9.45
CA GLN A 401 22.82 29.40 -10.58
C GLN A 401 21.83 30.51 -10.19
N ALA A 402 21.54 30.65 -8.89
CA ALA A 402 20.79 31.75 -8.31
C ALA A 402 21.49 32.24 -7.02
N ALA A 403 21.59 33.56 -6.86
CA ALA A 403 22.23 34.17 -5.70
C ALA A 403 21.31 34.25 -4.47
N THR A 404 20.00 34.40 -4.70
CA THR A 404 18.99 34.55 -3.65
C THR A 404 17.81 33.61 -3.86
N VAL A 405 17.02 33.39 -2.80
CA VAL A 405 15.78 32.59 -2.88
C VAL A 405 14.82 33.24 -3.88
N GLU A 406 14.73 34.57 -3.87
CA GLU A 406 13.91 35.37 -4.77
C GLU A 406 14.33 35.16 -6.23
N ASP A 407 15.63 35.17 -6.52
CA ASP A 407 16.16 34.94 -7.87
C ASP A 407 15.84 33.52 -8.35
N ALA A 408 16.05 32.51 -7.51
CA ALA A 408 15.76 31.11 -7.84
C ALA A 408 14.28 30.91 -8.15
N VAL A 409 13.40 31.49 -7.33
CA VAL A 409 11.95 31.42 -7.53
C VAL A 409 11.51 32.19 -8.78
N ALA A 410 12.08 33.38 -9.01
CA ALA A 410 11.79 34.18 -10.20
C ALA A 410 12.21 33.45 -11.49
N GLN A 411 13.37 32.81 -11.50
CA GLN A 411 13.86 32.03 -12.63
C GLN A 411 12.91 30.87 -12.97
N ILE A 412 12.48 30.09 -11.96
CA ILE A 412 11.52 29.01 -12.19
C ILE A 412 10.15 29.56 -12.64
N ARG A 413 9.67 30.67 -12.05
CA ARG A 413 8.39 31.30 -12.44
C ARG A 413 8.38 31.81 -13.88
N ARG A 414 9.52 32.25 -14.42
CA ARG A 414 9.62 32.66 -15.83
C ARG A 414 9.31 31.50 -16.78
N ALA A 415 9.80 30.30 -16.46
CA ALA A 415 9.53 29.09 -17.23
C ALA A 415 8.15 28.49 -16.93
N ARG A 416 7.75 28.44 -15.66
CA ARG A 416 6.47 27.86 -15.21
C ARG A 416 5.76 28.78 -14.21
N PRO A 417 4.89 29.70 -14.68
CA PRO A 417 4.28 30.73 -13.84
C PRO A 417 3.40 30.22 -12.70
N ARG A 418 2.86 29.00 -12.84
CA ARG A 418 1.87 28.41 -11.91
C ARG A 418 2.49 27.67 -10.72
N ILE A 419 3.79 27.80 -10.45
CA ILE A 419 4.38 27.18 -9.25
C ILE A 419 3.81 27.78 -7.96
N VAL A 420 3.72 26.95 -6.92
CA VAL A 420 3.17 27.31 -5.61
C VAL A 420 4.18 26.96 -4.53
N LEU A 421 4.93 27.98 -4.12
CA LEU A 421 5.87 27.95 -2.99
C LEU A 421 5.31 28.85 -1.90
N LYS A 422 4.92 28.27 -0.77
CA LYS A 422 4.39 28.99 0.39
C LYS A 422 5.53 29.35 1.34
N ALA A 423 5.20 30.11 2.39
CA ALA A 423 6.15 30.58 3.38
C ALA A 423 7.03 29.46 3.96
N GLU A 424 6.48 28.25 4.14
CA GLU A 424 7.26 27.13 4.68
C GLU A 424 8.32 26.63 3.70
N GLN A 425 8.00 26.56 2.39
CA GLN A 425 9.00 26.23 1.37
C GLN A 425 10.08 27.31 1.27
N LEU A 426 9.70 28.58 1.32
CA LEU A 426 10.64 29.70 1.28
C LEU A 426 11.57 29.70 2.50
N ALA A 427 11.06 29.41 3.69
CA ALA A 427 11.86 29.30 4.90
C ALA A 427 12.89 28.16 4.83
N VAL A 428 12.53 27.02 4.24
CA VAL A 428 13.49 25.94 3.97
C VAL A 428 14.56 26.38 2.97
N LEU A 429 14.16 27.06 1.90
CA LEU A 429 15.11 27.55 0.88
C LEU A 429 16.09 28.58 1.46
N ALA A 430 15.63 29.47 2.34
CA ALA A 430 16.50 30.41 3.05
C ALA A 430 17.53 29.67 3.92
N GLN A 431 17.11 28.61 4.62
CA GLN A 431 18.04 27.77 5.39
C GLN A 431 19.03 27.02 4.50
N VAL A 432 18.60 26.54 3.32
CA VAL A 432 19.47 25.91 2.33
C VAL A 432 20.53 26.89 1.83
N ALA A 433 20.14 28.15 1.57
CA ALA A 433 21.03 29.22 1.13
C ALA A 433 21.96 29.77 2.23
N GLY A 434 21.82 29.32 3.48
CA GLY A 434 22.56 29.86 4.62
C GLY A 434 22.16 31.29 4.99
N GLN A 435 20.97 31.74 4.58
CA GLN A 435 20.44 33.06 4.90
C GLN A 435 19.76 33.04 6.29
N PRO A 436 19.89 34.12 7.10
CA PRO A 436 19.17 34.22 8.37
C PRO A 436 17.66 34.13 8.15
N GLN A 437 16.96 33.49 9.08
CA GLN A 437 15.50 33.27 8.98
C GLN A 437 14.77 34.58 8.67
N LEU A 438 13.99 34.59 7.58
CA LEU A 438 13.00 35.63 7.34
C LEU A 438 12.01 35.63 8.51
N SER A 439 12.26 36.51 9.47
CA SER A 439 11.41 36.75 10.63
C SER A 439 9.98 36.98 10.16
N ARG A 440 9.02 36.34 10.84
CA ARG A 440 7.59 36.66 10.73
C ARG A 440 7.32 38.06 11.26
N GLU A 441 7.58 39.07 10.45
CA GLU A 441 6.99 40.40 10.51
C GLU A 441 6.63 40.69 9.05
N VAL A 442 5.36 40.75 8.64
CA VAL A 442 4.40 41.78 9.02
C VAL A 442 2.98 41.18 9.04
N SER A 443 2.37 41.20 10.22
CA SER A 443 0.92 41.27 10.37
C SER A 443 0.51 42.74 10.29
N HIS A 444 -0.59 43.02 9.58
CA HIS A 444 -1.35 44.29 9.59
C HIS A 444 -0.65 45.57 9.13
N VAL A 445 -0.96 46.02 7.90
CA VAL A 445 -1.50 47.38 7.61
C VAL A 445 -2.24 47.31 6.25
N GLY A 446 -3.49 47.77 6.19
CA GLY A 446 -4.20 48.15 4.95
C GLY A 446 -5.26 47.18 4.47
#